data_AF-A0A838K0I7-F1
#
_entry.id   AF-A0A838K0I7-F1
#
_cell.length_a   1.000
_cell.length_b   1.000
_cell.length_c   1.000
_cell.angle_alpha   90.00
_cell.angle_beta   90.00
_cell.angle_gamma   90.00
#
_symmetry.space_group_name_H-M   'P 1'
#
loop_
_entity.id
_entity.type
_entity.pdbx_description
1 polymer ?
#
loop_
_entity_poly.entity_id
_entity_poly.type
_entity_poly.pdbx_seq_one_letter_code
_entity_poly.pdbx_strand_id
1 'polypeptide(L)' 'MSTDDVRHVARLARLALSDQEVESLRGELSEILAYADKVSEVAAADVPPTSHAYPLR' A
#
# COMPACT_ATOMS: atom_id res chain seq x y z
N MET A 1 8.32 4.51 -6.39
CA MET A 1 6.97 4.88 -6.86
C MET A 1 7.02 6.22 -7.57
N SER A 2 6.27 6.41 -8.65
CA SER A 2 6.22 7.66 -9.42
C SER A 2 5.12 8.62 -8.90
N THR A 3 5.16 9.89 -9.30
CA THR A 3 4.06 10.84 -9.00
C THR A 3 2.75 10.43 -9.67
N ASP A 4 2.81 9.79 -10.84
CA ASP A 4 1.63 9.27 -11.53
C ASP A 4 0.96 8.13 -10.75
N ASP A 5 1.76 7.28 -10.09
CA ASP A 5 1.23 6.23 -9.21
C ASP A 5 0.48 6.83 -8.01
N VAL A 6 1.06 7.87 -7.37
CA VAL A 6 0.40 8.58 -6.25
C VAL A 6 -0.91 9.19 -6.72
N ARG A 7 -0.90 9.90 -7.86
CA ARG A 7 -2.11 10.50 -8.42
C ARG A 7 -3.14 9.44 -8.80
N HIS A 8 -2.71 8.28 -9.29
CA HIS A 8 -3.60 7.17 -9.60
C HIS A 8 -4.30 6.64 -8.34
N VAL A 9 -3.55 6.35 -7.29
CA VAL A 9 -4.09 5.90 -6.00
C VAL A 9 -5.00 6.95 -5.37
N ALA A 10 -4.62 8.23 -5.41
CA ALA A 10 -5.45 9.33 -4.91
C ALA A 10 -6.81 9.40 -5.63
N ARG A 11 -6.84 9.21 -6.96
CA ARG A 11 -8.09 9.13 -7.73
C ARG A 11 -8.96 7.94 -7.30
N LEU A 12 -8.37 6.76 -7.08
CA LEU A 12 -9.10 5.58 -6.59
C LEU A 12 -9.72 5.82 -5.21
N ALA A 13 -8.99 6.52 -4.34
CA ALA A 13 -9.42 6.88 -3.00
C ALA A 13 -10.34 8.12 -2.94
N ARG A 14 -10.59 8.78 -4.08
CA ARG A 14 -11.34 10.06 -4.18
C ARG A 14 -10.75 11.18 -3.32
N LEU A 15 -9.42 11.26 -3.27
CA LEU A 15 -8.68 12.32 -2.59
C LEU A 15 -8.27 13.40 -3.60
N ALA A 16 -8.59 14.66 -3.29
CA ALA A 16 -8.08 15.81 -4.00
C ALA A 16 -6.78 16.27 -3.32
N LEU A 17 -5.65 16.12 -4.02
CA LEU A 17 -4.33 16.47 -3.53
C LEU A 17 -3.72 17.57 -4.41
N SER A 18 -3.05 18.51 -3.78
CA SER A 18 -2.17 19.46 -4.46
C SER A 18 -0.88 18.78 -4.94
N ASP A 19 -0.16 19.43 -5.86
CA ASP A 19 1.12 18.89 -6.35
C ASP A 19 2.18 18.78 -5.24
N GLN A 20 2.14 19.66 -4.25
CA GLN A 20 3.03 19.60 -3.09
C GLN A 20 2.73 18.39 -2.21
N GLU A 21 1.45 18.11 -1.96
CA GLU A 21 1.03 16.92 -1.19
C GLU A 21 1.38 15.63 -1.93
N VAL A 22 1.22 15.59 -3.26
CA VAL A 22 1.64 14.46 -4.09
C VAL A 22 3.13 14.17 -3.93
N GLU A 23 3.97 15.20 -3.93
CA GLU A 23 5.41 15.03 -3.80
C GLU A 23 5.84 14.58 -2.39
N SER A 24 5.21 15.10 -1.33
CA SER A 24 5.45 14.63 0.04
C SER A 24 5.06 13.16 0.19
N LEU A 25 3.82 12.83 -0.21
CA LEU A 25 3.26 11.48 -0.09
C LEU A 25 4.04 10.47 -0.93
N ARG A 26 4.63 10.88 -2.05
CA ARG A 26 5.50 10.01 -2.87
C ARG A 26 6.66 9.44 -2.05
N GLY A 27 7.32 10.28 -1.24
CA GLY A 27 8.42 9.86 -0.37
C GLY A 27 7.94 8.92 0.72
N GLU A 28 6.96 9.36 1.50
CA GLU A 28 6.39 8.62 2.63
C GLU A 28 5.85 7.24 2.21
N LEU A 29 5.09 7.17 1.12
CA LEU A 29 4.56 5.90 0.60
C LEU A 29 5.67 4.98 0.07
N SER A 30 6.74 5.52 -0.50
CA SER A 30 7.88 4.70 -0.93
C SER A 30 8.56 4.03 0.27
N GLU A 31 8.69 4.73 1.40
CA GLU A 31 9.22 4.17 2.65
C GLU A 31 8.29 3.11 3.26
N ILE A 32 6.97 3.37 3.28
CA ILE A 32 5.97 2.40 3.77
C ILE A 32 6.00 1.11 2.95
N LEU A 33 6.06 1.22 1.62
CA LEU A 33 6.13 0.05 0.73
C LEU A 33 7.43 -0.73 0.92
N ALA A 34 8.55 -0.04 1.08
CA ALA A 34 9.83 -0.69 1.38
C ALA A 34 9.80 -1.42 2.73
N TYR A 35 9.12 -0.87 3.74
CA TYR A 35 8.93 -1.54 5.02
C TYR A 35 7.99 -2.74 4.91
N ALA A 36 6.89 -2.62 4.16
CA ALA A 36 5.93 -3.70 3.94
C ALA A 36 6.55 -4.90 3.21
N ASP A 37 7.59 -4.69 2.40
CA ASP A 37 8.29 -5.76 1.69
C ASP A 37 8.92 -6.80 2.63
N LYS A 38 9.21 -6.43 3.89
CA LYS A 38 9.67 -7.36 4.93
C LYS A 38 8.69 -8.50 5.20
N VAL A 39 7.39 -8.32 4.90
CA VAL A 39 6.40 -9.40 5.05
C VAL A 39 6.73 -10.57 4.12
N SER A 40 7.30 -10.29 2.94
CA SER A 40 7.74 -11.29 1.97
C SER A 40 8.85 -12.20 2.51
N GLU A 41 9.58 -11.78 3.56
CA GLU A 41 10.63 -12.61 4.20
C GLU A 41 10.04 -13.80 4.98
N VAL A 42 8.77 -13.71 5.39
CA VAL A 42 8.10 -14.72 6.25
C VAL A 42 6.88 -15.34 5.56
N ALA A 43 6.26 -14.64 4.61
CA ALA A 43 5.11 -15.14 3.86
C ALA A 43 5.51 -16.29 2.92
N ALA A 44 5.12 -17.53 3.26
CA ALA A 44 5.36 -18.71 2.44
C ALA A 44 4.10 -19.11 1.64
N ALA A 45 4.31 -19.74 0.48
CA ALA A 45 3.24 -20.06 -0.48
C ALA A 45 2.24 -21.12 0.04
N ASP A 46 2.63 -21.90 1.04
CA ASP A 46 1.81 -22.91 1.70
C ASP A 46 0.93 -22.35 2.83
N VAL A 47 1.11 -21.07 3.19
CA VAL A 47 0.27 -20.39 4.18
C VAL A 47 -1.01 -19.89 3.50
N PRO A 48 -2.19 -20.45 3.83
CA PRO A 48 -3.44 -19.97 3.24
C PRO A 48 -3.77 -18.55 3.73
N PRO A 49 -4.31 -17.66 2.88
CA PRO A 49 -4.72 -16.33 3.28
C PRO A 49 -5.87 -16.39 4.29
N THR A 50 -5.83 -15.54 5.31
CA THR A 50 -6.84 -15.48 6.37
C THR A 50 -7.67 -14.20 6.24
N SER A 51 -8.94 -14.31 5.82
CA SER A 51 -9.85 -13.15 5.69
C SER A 51 -10.62 -12.83 6.99
N HIS A 52 -10.84 -13.83 7.84
CA HIS A 52 -11.56 -13.69 9.11
C HIS A 52 -10.72 -14.30 10.23
N ALA A 53 -10.65 -13.62 11.37
CA ALA A 53 -9.93 -14.12 12.54
C ALA A 53 -10.55 -15.40 13.13
N TYR A 54 -11.85 -15.63 12.85
CA TYR A 54 -12.58 -16.83 13.24
C TYR A 54 -13.19 -17.51 12.01
N PRO A 55 -13.35 -18.84 12.00
CA PRO A 55 -14.03 -19.55 10.92
C PRO A 55 -15.47 -19.05 10.76
N LEU A 56 -15.86 -18.74 9.53
CA LEU A 56 -17.26 -18.48 9.19
C LEU A 56 -18.03 -19.82 9.25
N ARG A 57 -19.21 -19.80 9.87
CA ARG A 57 -20.14 -20.93 9.89
C ARG A 57 -21.18 -20.82 8.79
#